data_AF-A0A5C4R0M7-F1
#
_entry.id   AF-A0A5C4R0M7-F1
#
_cell.length_a   1.000
_cell.length_b   1.000
_cell.length_c   1.000
_cell.angle_alpha   90.00
_cell.angle_beta   90.00
_cell.angle_gamma   90.00
#
_symmetry.space_group_name_H-M   'P 1'
#
loop_
_entity.id
_entity.type
_entity.pdbx_description
1 polymer ?
#
loop_
_entity_poly.entity_id
_entity_poly.type
_entity_poly.pdbx_seq_one_letter_code
_entity_poly.pdbx_strand_id
1 'polypeptide(L)'
;NEGNDTLVGGTGNDTLTGGTGKDTFRFSAGDGRDTITDFDARAGEILDIRGYANVTALISENGGTRIVLGTNDSIFLQGVDKATLTPANFLFNGAVPKELNGMQVGPTPVPGAINGNDSANTLNGTSGNDKIYGFGGNDVIDGKAGADEMYGGTGNDVYWVDNAGDRVIELAGQGHDTIHSTRDWVLSANVEDLYLRTAANTRG
;
A
#
# COMPACT_ATOMS: atom_id res chain seq x y z
N ASN A 1 -14.69 -28.84 6.69
CA ASN A 1 -14.80 -27.58 5.93
C ASN A 1 -14.34 -27.91 4.54
N GLU A 2 -15.29 -28.37 3.71
CA GLU A 2 -15.05 -28.60 2.28
C GLU A 2 -15.87 -27.54 1.55
N GLY A 3 -15.29 -26.88 0.55
CA GLY A 3 -15.93 -25.79 -0.19
C GLY A 3 -15.27 -24.45 0.08
N ASN A 4 -15.80 -23.40 -0.54
CA ASN A 4 -15.29 -22.04 -0.34
C ASN A 4 -16.02 -21.41 0.85
N ASP A 5 -15.37 -21.36 2.01
CA ASP A 5 -15.96 -20.93 3.25
C ASP A 5 -15.55 -19.49 3.63
N THR A 6 -16.30 -18.88 4.54
CA THR A 6 -15.86 -17.66 5.24
C THR A 6 -15.76 -17.95 6.72
N LEU A 7 -14.56 -17.82 7.27
CA LEU A 7 -14.26 -18.13 8.67
C LEU A 7 -14.00 -16.84 9.45
N VAL A 8 -14.56 -16.75 10.65
CA VAL A 8 -14.38 -15.62 11.59
C VAL A 8 -14.14 -16.21 12.97
N GLY A 9 -12.98 -15.93 13.59
CA GLY A 9 -12.68 -16.33 14.96
C GLY A 9 -13.46 -15.50 15.98
N GLY A 10 -13.46 -14.18 15.78
CA GLY A 10 -14.05 -13.21 16.69
C GLY A 10 -13.00 -12.68 17.66
N THR A 11 -13.43 -12.27 18.85
CA THR A 11 -12.52 -11.72 19.87
C THR A 11 -11.78 -12.83 20.62
N GLY A 12 -10.48 -12.64 20.81
CA GLY A 12 -9.61 -13.57 21.53
C GLY A 12 -8.61 -14.25 20.61
N ASN A 13 -7.65 -14.97 21.19
CA ASN A 13 -6.64 -15.64 20.37
C ASN A 13 -7.21 -16.96 19.84
N ASP A 14 -7.66 -16.97 18.59
CA ASP A 14 -8.32 -18.13 17.99
C ASP A 14 -7.37 -18.95 17.11
N THR A 15 -7.81 -20.16 16.77
CA THR A 15 -7.13 -21.02 15.79
C THR A 15 -8.14 -21.47 14.75
N LEU A 16 -7.86 -21.15 13.48
CA LEU A 16 -8.74 -21.36 12.34
C LEU A 16 -8.11 -22.35 11.36
N THR A 17 -8.95 -23.22 10.79
CA THR A 17 -8.58 -24.21 9.77
C THR A 17 -9.63 -24.18 8.67
N GLY A 18 -9.22 -23.79 7.46
CA GLY A 18 -10.08 -23.61 6.30
C GLY A 18 -10.56 -24.92 5.70
N GLY A 19 -9.69 -25.93 5.65
CA GLY A 19 -9.96 -27.21 5.03
C GLY A 19 -9.68 -27.18 3.53
N THR A 20 -10.59 -27.70 2.71
CA THR A 20 -10.40 -27.73 1.25
C THR A 20 -11.29 -26.70 0.59
N GLY A 21 -10.73 -25.92 -0.34
CA GLY A 21 -11.49 -24.91 -1.09
C GLY A 21 -10.71 -23.61 -1.22
N LYS A 22 -11.39 -22.54 -1.61
CA LYS A 22 -10.85 -21.19 -1.58
C LYS A 22 -11.54 -20.42 -0.46
N ASP A 23 -10.91 -20.42 0.69
CA ASP A 23 -11.49 -19.87 1.90
C ASP A 23 -11.17 -18.39 2.08
N THR A 24 -12.04 -17.72 2.81
CA THR A 24 -11.85 -16.33 3.25
C THR A 24 -11.83 -16.28 4.77
N PHE A 25 -10.71 -15.90 5.35
CA PHE A 25 -10.56 -15.71 6.79
C PHE A 25 -10.73 -14.21 7.10
N ARG A 26 -11.79 -13.85 7.83
CA ARG A 26 -12.15 -12.47 8.10
C ARG A 26 -11.84 -12.09 9.54
N PHE A 27 -11.21 -10.93 9.69
CA PHE A 27 -10.78 -10.39 10.97
C PHE A 27 -11.17 -8.91 11.11
N SER A 28 -11.37 -8.48 12.35
CA SER A 28 -11.72 -7.13 12.78
C SER A 28 -10.83 -6.66 13.93
N ALA A 29 -10.71 -5.35 14.10
CA ALA A 29 -9.93 -4.79 15.20
C ALA A 29 -10.46 -5.26 16.56
N GLY A 30 -9.54 -5.69 17.43
CA GLY A 30 -9.84 -6.29 18.74
C GLY A 30 -10.00 -7.81 18.70
N ASP A 31 -9.81 -8.45 17.54
CA ASP A 31 -9.84 -9.91 17.45
C ASP A 31 -8.66 -10.54 18.19
N GLY A 32 -7.50 -9.89 18.29
CA GLY A 32 -6.36 -10.39 19.07
C GLY A 32 -5.36 -11.15 18.22
N ARG A 33 -4.76 -12.22 18.79
CA ARG A 33 -3.66 -12.95 18.15
C ARG A 33 -4.11 -14.31 17.66
N ASP A 34 -4.49 -14.36 16.39
CA ASP A 34 -5.06 -15.54 15.76
C ASP A 34 -4.02 -16.37 15.02
N THR A 35 -4.33 -17.65 14.83
CA THR A 35 -3.52 -18.59 14.03
C THR A 35 -4.37 -19.24 12.95
N ILE A 36 -3.88 -19.26 11.71
CA ILE A 36 -4.44 -20.05 10.62
C ILE A 36 -3.48 -21.20 10.31
N THR A 37 -3.99 -22.42 10.35
CA THR A 37 -3.15 -23.63 10.32
C THR A 37 -2.82 -24.15 8.93
N ASP A 38 -3.61 -23.79 7.92
CA ASP A 38 -3.61 -24.41 6.60
C ASP A 38 -3.76 -23.41 5.45
N PHE A 39 -3.41 -22.14 5.68
CA PHE A 39 -3.55 -21.10 4.66
C PHE A 39 -2.73 -21.42 3.40
N ASP A 40 -3.38 -21.53 2.25
CA ASP A 40 -2.74 -21.74 0.94
C ASP A 40 -2.69 -20.44 0.13
N ALA A 41 -1.54 -19.77 0.20
CA ALA A 41 -1.29 -18.53 -0.53
C ALA A 41 -1.38 -18.69 -2.06
N ARG A 42 -1.23 -19.91 -2.60
CA ARG A 42 -1.23 -20.18 -4.04
C ARG A 42 -2.56 -20.70 -4.56
N ALA A 43 -3.44 -21.21 -3.68
CA ALA A 43 -4.77 -21.69 -4.07
C ALA A 43 -5.81 -20.56 -4.22
N GLY A 44 -5.45 -19.33 -3.86
CA GLY A 44 -6.33 -18.17 -3.95
C GLY A 44 -7.23 -18.00 -2.71
N GLU A 45 -6.76 -18.47 -1.56
CA GLU A 45 -7.34 -18.12 -0.28
C GLU A 45 -7.07 -16.65 0.10
N ILE A 46 -7.98 -16.11 0.89
CA ILE A 46 -8.08 -14.68 1.17
C ILE A 46 -8.05 -14.41 2.67
N LEU A 47 -7.26 -13.41 3.05
CA LEU A 47 -7.34 -12.72 4.33
C LEU A 47 -8.15 -11.44 4.18
N ASP A 48 -9.36 -11.43 4.75
CA ASP A 48 -10.22 -10.26 4.80
C ASP A 48 -9.91 -9.46 6.07
N ILE A 49 -8.99 -8.50 5.93
CA ILE A 49 -8.53 -7.59 6.99
C ILE A 49 -9.06 -6.17 6.81
N ARG A 50 -10.19 -6.01 6.10
CA ARG A 50 -10.86 -4.71 5.90
C ARG A 50 -11.32 -4.05 7.21
N GLY A 51 -11.38 -4.80 8.30
CA GLY A 51 -11.63 -4.26 9.64
C GLY A 51 -10.45 -3.50 10.27
N TYR A 52 -9.30 -3.47 9.61
CA TYR A 52 -8.08 -2.82 10.10
C TYR A 52 -7.67 -1.64 9.23
N ALA A 53 -7.15 -0.60 9.87
CA ALA A 53 -6.68 0.61 9.20
C ALA A 53 -5.32 0.41 8.52
N ASN A 54 -4.43 -0.42 9.08
CA ASN A 54 -3.08 -0.67 8.56
C ASN A 54 -2.63 -2.10 8.90
N VAL A 55 -1.71 -2.67 8.11
CA VAL A 55 -0.78 -3.71 8.57
C VAL A 55 0.52 -3.02 8.93
N THR A 56 1.03 -3.25 10.13
CA THR A 56 2.23 -2.60 10.64
C THR A 56 3.51 -3.40 10.39
N ALA A 57 3.43 -4.72 10.21
CA ALA A 57 4.61 -5.55 9.90
C ALA A 57 4.21 -6.93 9.36
N LEU A 58 5.09 -7.50 8.51
CA LEU A 58 5.13 -8.94 8.22
C LEU A 58 6.43 -9.55 8.73
N ILE A 59 6.30 -10.56 9.58
CA ILE A 59 7.41 -11.16 10.29
C ILE A 59 7.45 -12.64 9.96
N SER A 60 8.56 -13.12 9.39
CA SER A 60 8.80 -14.57 9.35
C SER A 60 9.19 -15.04 10.75
N GLU A 61 8.40 -15.93 11.32
CA GLU A 61 8.67 -16.50 12.64
C GLU A 61 8.09 -17.91 12.73
N ASN A 62 8.68 -18.76 13.59
CA ASN A 62 8.13 -20.08 13.92
C ASN A 62 7.74 -20.95 12.70
N GLY A 63 8.46 -20.83 11.59
CA GLY A 63 8.18 -21.57 10.35
C GLY A 63 6.95 -21.10 9.58
N GLY A 64 6.42 -19.91 9.89
CA GLY A 64 5.29 -19.28 9.21
C GLY A 64 5.49 -17.77 9.07
N THR A 65 4.38 -17.07 8.85
CA THR A 65 4.36 -15.62 8.69
C THR A 65 3.35 -14.98 9.62
N ARG A 66 3.81 -14.06 10.46
CA ARG A 66 2.95 -13.21 11.29
C ARG A 66 2.68 -11.88 10.60
N ILE A 67 1.40 -11.55 10.47
CA ILE A 67 0.88 -10.27 9.98
C ILE A 67 0.44 -9.48 11.20
N VAL A 68 1.07 -8.33 11.45
CA VAL A 68 0.77 -7.47 12.60
C VAL A 68 -0.15 -6.34 12.15
N LEU A 69 -1.33 -6.23 12.75
CA LEU A 69 -2.41 -5.32 12.31
C LEU A 69 -2.61 -4.14 13.26
N GLY A 70 -2.12 -4.25 14.51
CA GLY A 70 -2.21 -3.21 15.53
C GLY A 70 -1.41 -3.58 16.77
N THR A 71 -1.55 -2.79 17.84
CA THR A 71 -0.74 -2.97 19.07
C THR A 71 -0.96 -4.32 19.76
N ASN A 72 -2.13 -4.95 19.56
CA ASN A 72 -2.48 -6.23 20.15
C ASN A 72 -3.00 -7.27 19.15
N ASP A 73 -3.15 -6.90 17.88
CA ASP A 73 -3.79 -7.76 16.88
C ASP A 73 -2.78 -8.28 15.87
N SER A 74 -2.79 -9.58 15.64
CA SER A 74 -1.93 -10.24 14.65
C SER A 74 -2.49 -11.56 14.18
N ILE A 75 -2.21 -11.91 12.93
CA ILE A 75 -2.56 -13.22 12.35
C ILE A 75 -1.26 -13.98 12.09
N PHE A 76 -1.14 -15.19 12.62
CA PHE A 76 -0.04 -16.10 12.31
C PHE A 76 -0.48 -17.15 11.29
N LEU A 77 0.12 -17.12 10.11
CA LEU A 77 -0.07 -18.13 9.06
C LEU A 77 0.97 -19.23 9.26
N GLN A 78 0.54 -20.34 9.84
CA GLN A 78 1.42 -21.46 10.13
C GLN A 78 1.90 -22.12 8.82
N GLY A 79 3.21 -22.32 8.67
CA GLY A 79 3.77 -23.00 7.49
C GLY A 79 3.82 -22.15 6.21
N VAL A 80 3.31 -20.92 6.25
CA VAL A 80 3.29 -20.03 5.08
C VAL A 80 4.57 -19.18 5.06
N ASP A 81 5.35 -19.31 3.99
CA ASP A 81 6.48 -18.43 3.73
C ASP A 81 5.98 -17.05 3.31
N LYS A 82 6.54 -15.99 3.91
CA LYS A 82 6.17 -14.61 3.60
C LYS A 82 6.38 -14.25 2.12
N ALA A 83 7.27 -14.97 1.43
CA ALA A 83 7.56 -14.76 0.01
C ALA A 83 6.50 -15.34 -0.93
N THR A 84 5.62 -16.23 -0.45
CA THR A 84 4.53 -16.79 -1.28
C THR A 84 3.26 -15.96 -1.21
N LEU A 85 3.14 -15.09 -0.21
CA LEU A 85 2.04 -14.14 -0.12
C LEU A 85 2.16 -13.14 -1.26
N THR A 86 1.05 -12.94 -1.95
CA THR A 86 0.85 -11.92 -2.99
C THR A 86 -0.27 -10.98 -2.57
N PRO A 87 -0.39 -9.79 -3.15
CA PRO A 87 -1.44 -8.89 -2.71
C PRO A 87 -2.85 -9.39 -3.07
N ALA A 88 -2.96 -10.35 -3.98
CA ALA A 88 -4.21 -11.07 -4.25
C ALA A 88 -4.72 -11.89 -3.05
N ASN A 89 -3.88 -12.17 -2.05
CA ASN A 89 -4.28 -12.89 -0.84
C ASN A 89 -4.96 -12.01 0.21
N PHE A 90 -5.10 -10.70 -0.01
CA PHE A 90 -5.58 -9.78 1.02
C PHE A 90 -6.73 -8.90 0.52
N LEU A 91 -7.73 -8.68 1.37
CA LEU A 91 -8.71 -7.60 1.24
C LEU A 91 -8.48 -6.59 2.38
N PHE A 92 -8.34 -5.31 2.05
CA PHE A 92 -8.06 -4.23 3.00
C PHE A 92 -8.91 -2.99 2.66
N ASN A 93 -9.19 -2.16 3.67
CA ASN A 93 -9.88 -0.88 3.49
C ASN A 93 -8.83 0.24 3.58
N GLY A 94 -8.66 1.03 2.51
CA GLY A 94 -7.72 2.15 2.47
C GLY A 94 -6.42 1.84 1.73
N ALA A 95 -5.36 2.60 2.03
CA ALA A 95 -4.07 2.41 1.38
C ALA A 95 -3.50 1.03 1.71
N VAL A 96 -2.96 0.35 0.70
CA VAL A 96 -2.25 -0.93 0.86
C VAL A 96 -1.20 -0.77 1.97
N PRO A 97 -1.08 -1.71 2.91
CA PRO A 97 -0.03 -1.62 3.90
C PRO A 97 1.35 -1.63 3.24
N LYS A 98 2.02 -0.47 3.30
CA LYS A 98 3.30 -0.16 2.62
C LYS A 98 4.52 -0.98 3.10
N GLU A 99 4.33 -1.95 3.99
CA GLU A 99 5.41 -2.65 4.71
C GLU A 99 5.40 -4.18 4.47
N LEU A 100 4.54 -4.72 3.60
CA LEU A 100 4.59 -6.14 3.21
C LEU A 100 5.64 -6.38 2.12
N ASN A 101 6.94 -6.46 2.44
CA ASN A 101 7.97 -6.98 1.49
C ASN A 101 7.90 -6.44 0.02
N GLY A 102 7.47 -5.20 -0.24
CA GLY A 102 7.29 -4.71 -1.62
C GLY A 102 6.09 -5.29 -2.39
N MET A 103 5.08 -5.78 -1.67
CA MET A 103 3.81 -6.27 -2.20
C MET A 103 2.94 -5.10 -2.70
N GLN A 104 3.18 -4.67 -3.93
CA GLN A 104 2.34 -3.71 -4.65
C GLN A 104 1.18 -4.45 -5.34
N VAL A 105 -0.06 -4.12 -4.99
CA VAL A 105 -1.22 -4.29 -5.90
C VAL A 105 -1.54 -2.92 -6.46
N GLY A 106 -1.44 -2.76 -7.77
CA GLY A 106 -2.37 -1.89 -8.50
C GLY A 106 -3.64 -2.69 -8.88
N PRO A 107 -4.77 -2.05 -9.23
CA PRO A 107 -5.34 -0.79 -8.77
C PRO A 107 -6.66 -1.07 -8.03
N THR A 108 -6.78 -0.66 -6.77
CA THR A 108 -8.10 -0.32 -6.21
C THR A 108 -8.13 1.19 -6.03
N PRO A 109 -8.91 1.93 -6.83
CA PRO A 109 -9.05 3.36 -6.66
C PRO A 109 -9.42 3.67 -5.22
N VAL A 110 -8.64 4.52 -4.55
CA VAL A 110 -8.92 4.98 -3.21
C VAL A 110 -10.11 5.93 -3.29
N PRO A 111 -11.26 5.63 -2.66
CA PRO A 111 -12.42 6.51 -2.72
C PRO A 111 -12.10 7.89 -2.14
N GLY A 112 -12.41 8.94 -2.90
CA GLY A 112 -12.12 10.33 -2.50
C GLY A 112 -10.68 10.78 -2.78
N ALA A 113 -9.86 9.95 -3.44
CA ALA A 113 -8.54 10.33 -3.95
C ALA A 113 -8.58 10.52 -5.48
N ILE A 114 -7.50 11.10 -6.01
CA ILE A 114 -7.22 11.13 -7.45
C ILE A 114 -6.42 9.86 -7.76
N ASN A 115 -6.93 9.07 -8.71
CA ASN A 115 -6.42 7.73 -8.99
C ASN A 115 -6.09 7.58 -10.48
N GLY A 116 -4.89 7.07 -10.76
CA GLY A 116 -4.45 6.56 -12.04
C GLY A 116 -4.81 5.08 -12.23
N ASN A 117 -3.98 4.38 -12.99
CA ASN A 117 -4.05 2.95 -13.28
C ASN A 117 -2.65 2.45 -13.65
N ASP A 118 -2.50 1.20 -14.08
CA ASP A 118 -1.19 0.63 -14.43
C ASP A 118 -0.63 1.09 -15.80
N SER A 119 -1.06 2.25 -16.31
CA SER A 119 -0.55 2.89 -17.53
C SER A 119 -0.14 4.32 -17.24
N ALA A 120 0.75 4.88 -18.07
CA ALA A 120 1.16 6.28 -17.96
C ALA A 120 -0.05 7.24 -17.92
N ASN A 121 -0.11 8.05 -16.87
CA ASN A 121 -1.20 8.98 -16.59
C ASN A 121 -0.67 10.40 -16.39
N THR A 122 -1.60 11.36 -16.49
CA THR A 122 -1.35 12.74 -16.09
C THR A 122 -2.40 13.09 -15.04
N LEU A 123 -1.96 13.15 -13.78
CA LEU A 123 -2.81 13.34 -12.62
C LEU A 123 -2.61 14.75 -12.09
N ASN A 124 -3.73 15.47 -11.95
CA ASN A 124 -3.72 16.85 -11.50
C ASN A 124 -4.58 16.97 -10.25
N GLY A 125 -3.97 17.44 -9.17
CA GLY A 125 -4.61 17.88 -7.95
C GLY A 125 -5.55 19.06 -8.17
N THR A 126 -6.16 19.47 -7.06
CA THR A 126 -7.11 20.56 -6.96
C THR A 126 -6.43 21.78 -6.34
N SER A 127 -7.15 22.57 -5.55
CA SER A 127 -6.57 23.66 -4.76
C SER A 127 -6.60 23.34 -3.25
N GLY A 128 -7.00 22.11 -2.90
CA GLY A 128 -7.08 21.61 -1.54
C GLY A 128 -6.03 20.52 -1.30
N ASN A 129 -6.05 19.92 -0.12
CA ASN A 129 -5.12 18.86 0.22
C ASN A 129 -5.59 17.54 -0.41
N ASP A 130 -4.85 17.06 -1.39
CA ASP A 130 -5.18 15.90 -2.18
C ASP A 130 -4.34 14.67 -1.81
N LYS A 131 -4.92 13.50 -2.07
CA LYS A 131 -4.18 12.24 -2.16
C LYS A 131 -4.20 11.80 -3.60
N ILE A 132 -3.02 11.55 -4.17
CA ILE A 132 -2.87 11.22 -5.58
C ILE A 132 -2.09 9.93 -5.73
N TYR A 133 -2.65 8.96 -6.44
CA TYR A 133 -2.07 7.63 -6.67
C TYR A 133 -1.94 7.37 -8.17
N GLY A 134 -0.71 7.24 -8.67
CA GLY A 134 -0.35 6.85 -10.04
C GLY A 134 -0.57 5.37 -10.32
N PHE A 135 -0.06 4.54 -9.42
CA PHE A 135 0.01 3.08 -9.46
C PHE A 135 1.14 2.54 -10.34
N GLY A 136 0.94 2.46 -11.64
CA GLY A 136 1.91 1.82 -12.53
C GLY A 136 2.01 2.56 -13.86
N GLY A 137 3.18 2.46 -14.50
CA GLY A 137 3.48 3.25 -15.68
C GLY A 137 4.17 4.56 -15.29
N ASN A 138 4.61 5.32 -16.30
CA ASN A 138 5.36 6.55 -16.09
C ASN A 138 4.39 7.73 -16.00
N ASP A 139 4.13 8.17 -14.79
CA ASP A 139 3.12 9.16 -14.46
C ASP A 139 3.68 10.58 -14.37
N VAL A 140 2.82 11.54 -14.67
CA VAL A 140 3.06 12.96 -14.35
C VAL A 140 2.03 13.38 -13.32
N ILE A 141 2.51 13.73 -12.12
CA ILE A 141 1.67 14.03 -10.97
C ILE A 141 1.92 15.47 -10.54
N ASP A 142 0.89 16.29 -10.57
CA ASP A 142 0.93 17.68 -10.12
C ASP A 142 -0.06 17.89 -8.98
N GLY A 143 0.44 18.11 -7.76
CA GLY A 143 -0.38 18.38 -6.58
C GLY A 143 -1.15 19.71 -6.69
N LYS A 144 -0.57 20.67 -7.42
CA LYS A 144 -0.96 22.08 -7.41
C LYS A 144 -0.96 22.63 -5.98
N ALA A 145 -1.89 23.55 -5.68
CA ALA A 145 -1.98 24.18 -4.38
C ALA A 145 -2.65 23.23 -3.38
N GLY A 146 -2.02 23.05 -2.23
CA GLY A 146 -2.52 22.15 -1.20
C GLY A 146 -1.35 21.66 -0.38
N ALA A 147 -1.60 20.89 0.68
CA ALA A 147 -0.58 20.04 1.26
C ALA A 147 -0.88 18.61 0.81
N ASP A 148 -0.23 18.17 -0.26
CA ASP A 148 -0.64 16.97 -0.99
C ASP A 148 0.21 15.74 -0.64
N GLU A 149 -0.40 14.56 -0.71
CA GLU A 149 0.32 13.29 -0.67
C GLU A 149 0.29 12.63 -2.05
N MET A 150 1.46 12.50 -2.68
CA MET A 150 1.61 11.99 -4.02
C MET A 150 2.39 10.68 -4.02
N TYR A 151 1.82 9.68 -4.68
CA TYR A 151 2.33 8.32 -4.82
C TYR A 151 2.34 7.98 -6.32
N GLY A 152 3.51 7.77 -6.90
CA GLY A 152 3.73 7.44 -8.31
C GLY A 152 3.56 5.95 -8.51
N GLY A 153 4.36 5.17 -7.79
CA GLY A 153 4.31 3.73 -7.85
C GLY A 153 5.32 3.23 -8.87
N THR A 154 5.05 2.10 -9.53
CA THR A 154 6.07 1.54 -10.44
C THR A 154 6.12 2.27 -11.77
N GLY A 155 7.28 2.72 -12.18
CA GLY A 155 7.47 3.52 -13.38
C GLY A 155 8.49 4.61 -13.10
N ASN A 156 8.86 5.35 -14.13
CA ASN A 156 9.68 6.55 -13.95
C ASN A 156 8.76 7.76 -13.92
N ASP A 157 8.47 8.25 -12.72
CA ASP A 157 7.43 9.22 -12.47
C ASP A 157 8.00 10.64 -12.33
N VAL A 158 7.16 11.63 -12.64
CA VAL A 158 7.49 13.05 -12.53
C VAL A 158 6.49 13.75 -11.63
N TYR A 159 6.98 14.27 -10.52
CA TYR A 159 6.21 14.99 -9.52
C TYR A 159 6.40 16.50 -9.63
N TRP A 160 5.32 17.25 -9.50
CA TRP A 160 5.35 18.69 -9.35
C TRP A 160 4.89 19.08 -7.97
N VAL A 161 5.81 19.72 -7.24
CA VAL A 161 5.61 20.18 -5.87
C VAL A 161 5.77 21.70 -5.83
N ASP A 162 4.80 22.38 -5.21
CA ASP A 162 4.81 23.84 -5.10
C ASP A 162 4.56 24.32 -3.66
N ASN A 163 4.10 23.42 -2.78
CA ASN A 163 3.78 23.71 -1.41
C ASN A 163 4.80 23.09 -0.45
N ALA A 164 4.97 23.72 0.72
CA ALA A 164 5.83 23.18 1.77
C ALA A 164 5.23 21.96 2.48
N GLY A 165 3.91 21.78 2.38
CA GLY A 165 3.18 20.64 2.92
C GLY A 165 3.14 19.42 2.00
N ASP A 166 3.63 19.53 0.77
CA ASP A 166 3.62 18.42 -0.19
C ASP A 166 4.53 17.28 0.28
N ARG A 167 4.13 16.07 -0.06
CA ARG A 167 4.85 14.83 0.28
C ARG A 167 4.86 13.92 -0.93
N VAL A 168 6.05 13.70 -1.47
CA VAL A 168 6.32 12.65 -2.46
C VAL A 168 6.78 11.39 -1.74
N ILE A 169 6.12 10.27 -2.01
CA ILE A 169 6.34 9.00 -1.32
C ILE A 169 6.61 7.91 -2.35
N GLU A 170 7.89 7.53 -2.44
CA GLU A 170 8.40 6.47 -3.31
C GLU A 170 9.02 5.32 -2.50
N LEU A 171 8.92 4.10 -3.02
CA LEU A 171 9.54 2.91 -2.47
C LEU A 171 10.75 2.47 -3.31
N ALA A 172 11.66 1.73 -2.68
CA ALA A 172 12.86 1.26 -3.35
C ALA A 172 12.50 0.33 -4.53
N GLY A 173 13.09 0.62 -5.70
CA GLY A 173 12.91 -0.19 -6.91
C GLY A 173 11.60 0.06 -7.66
N GLN A 174 10.93 1.18 -7.38
CA GLN A 174 9.72 1.59 -8.10
C GLN A 174 10.03 2.29 -9.43
N GLY A 175 11.18 2.93 -9.55
CA GLY A 175 11.72 3.34 -10.84
C GLY A 175 12.84 4.33 -10.66
N HIS A 176 12.91 5.29 -11.59
CA HIS A 176 13.81 6.43 -11.51
C HIS A 176 12.99 7.71 -11.57
N ASP A 177 12.74 8.27 -10.41
CA ASP A 177 11.69 9.26 -10.19
C ASP A 177 12.25 10.65 -10.04
N THR A 178 11.48 11.63 -10.52
CA THR A 178 11.92 13.01 -10.67
C THR A 178 10.97 13.96 -9.96
N ILE A 179 11.51 14.84 -9.11
CA ILE A 179 10.76 15.96 -8.56
C ILE A 179 11.11 17.25 -9.31
N HIS A 180 10.07 17.95 -9.77
CA HIS A 180 10.12 19.34 -10.20
C HIS A 180 9.56 20.22 -9.10
N SER A 181 10.39 21.06 -8.50
CA SER A 181 9.96 21.96 -7.43
C SER A 181 10.16 23.42 -7.83
N THR A 182 9.18 24.28 -7.53
CA THR A 182 9.32 25.75 -7.65
C THR A 182 9.89 26.40 -6.39
N ARG A 183 10.22 25.60 -5.38
CA ARG A 183 10.77 26.02 -4.08
C ARG A 183 11.94 25.15 -3.65
N ASP A 184 12.65 25.56 -2.60
CA ASP A 184 13.66 24.70 -1.97
C ASP A 184 13.03 23.36 -1.55
N TRP A 185 13.67 22.28 -1.98
CA TRP A 185 13.18 20.93 -1.78
C TRP A 185 14.29 20.01 -1.33
N VAL A 186 13.94 19.05 -0.49
CA VAL A 186 14.83 17.97 -0.05
C VAL A 186 14.27 16.69 -0.62
N LEU A 187 15.08 15.96 -1.38
CA LEU A 187 14.67 14.67 -1.94
C LEU A 187 14.20 13.73 -0.82
N SER A 188 13.02 13.14 -1.03
CA SER A 188 12.54 12.01 -0.23
C SER A 188 13.42 10.78 -0.51
N ALA A 189 13.30 9.75 0.34
CA ALA A 189 13.89 8.47 0.03
C ALA A 189 13.33 7.91 -1.29
N ASN A 190 14.18 7.27 -2.08
CA ASN A 190 13.83 6.62 -3.36
C ASN A 190 13.31 7.56 -4.45
N VAL A 191 13.69 8.84 -4.38
CA VAL A 191 13.56 9.77 -5.51
C VAL A 191 14.97 10.13 -5.95
N GLU A 192 15.26 9.90 -7.22
CA GLU A 192 16.61 9.97 -7.76
C GLU A 192 16.98 11.39 -8.22
N ASP A 193 16.03 12.12 -8.80
CA ASP A 193 16.29 13.43 -9.42
C ASP A 193 15.45 14.57 -8.81
N LEU A 194 16.07 15.74 -8.66
CA LEU A 194 15.42 16.99 -8.29
C LEU A 194 15.79 18.12 -9.26
N TYR A 195 14.78 18.70 -9.90
CA TYR A 195 14.91 19.94 -10.68
C TYR A 195 14.25 21.09 -9.93
N LEU A 196 15.08 22.01 -9.43
CA LEU A 196 14.62 23.27 -8.86
C LEU A 196 14.37 24.27 -9.98
N ARG A 197 13.09 24.54 -10.27
CA ARG A 197 12.69 25.67 -11.10
C ARG A 197 12.71 26.91 -10.23
N THR A 198 13.88 27.54 -10.17
CA THR A 198 13.95 28.91 -9.68
C THR A 198 12.97 29.74 -10.50
N ALA A 199 12.06 30.45 -9.82
CA ALA A 199 11.20 31.43 -10.48
C ALA A 199 12.10 32.27 -11.38
N ALA A 200 11.78 32.29 -12.68
CA ALA A 200 12.59 32.89 -13.73
C ALA A 200 13.28 34.16 -13.21
N ASN A 201 14.60 34.22 -13.36
CA ASN A 201 15.31 35.48 -13.18
C ASN A 201 14.90 36.43 -14.32
N THR A 202 13.73 37.03 -14.22
CA THR A 202 13.31 38.16 -15.05
C THR A 202 13.80 39.44 -14.40
N ARG A 203 15.11 39.70 -14.49
CA ARG A 203 15.78 41.02 -14.38
C ARG A 203 17.08 40.86 -15.19
N GLY A 204 17.26 41.46 -16.35
CA GLY A 204 17.12 42.87 -16.70
C GLY A 204 18.48 43.30 -17.24
#